data_AF-A0A352EG90-F1
#
_entry.id   AF-A0A352EG90-F1
#
_cell.length_a   1.000
_cell.length_b   1.000
_cell.length_c   1.000
_cell.angle_alpha   90.00
_cell.angle_beta   90.00
_cell.angle_gamma   90.00
#
_symmetry.space_group_name_H-M   'P 1'
#
loop_
_entity.id
_entity.type
_entity.pdbx_description
1 polymer ?
#
loop_
_entity_poly.entity_id
_entity_poly.type
_entity_poly.pdbx_seq_one_letter_code
_entity_poly.pdbx_strand_id
1 'polypeptide(L)'
;NDVAIVRIEQLYPLDDIAIKDEIAKYANATQYVWAQEEPANMGAWTYMLWQMHQKLTLVSPVPSASTASGSNQVALQRQRETIERVFSI
;
A
#
# COMPACT_ATOMS: atom_id res chain seq x y z
N ASN A 1 -9.95 12.64 11.91
CA ASN A 1 -9.41 12.04 10.67
C ASN A 1 -8.59 10.87 11.10
N ASP A 2 -9.23 9.71 11.12
CA ASP A 2 -8.69 8.53 11.76
C ASP A 2 -8.28 7.54 10.67
N VAL A 3 -7.08 6.99 10.78
CA VAL A 3 -6.52 6.03 9.82
C VAL A 3 -6.25 4.74 10.56
N ALA A 4 -6.79 3.64 10.05
CA ALA A 4 -6.44 2.30 10.51
C ALA A 4 -5.35 1.72 9.60
N ILE A 5 -4.30 1.16 10.20
CA ILE A 5 -3.23 0.47 9.47
C ILE A 5 -3.45 -1.02 9.61
N VAL A 6 -3.68 -1.69 8.48
CA VAL A 6 -3.84 -3.14 8.39
C VAL A 6 -2.65 -3.71 7.62
N ARG A 7 -2.03 -4.76 8.16
CA ARG A 7 -0.92 -5.46 7.50
C ARG A 7 -1.43 -6.71 6.81
N ILE A 8 -1.00 -6.92 5.57
CA ILE A 8 -1.22 -8.18 4.85
C ILE A 8 0.07 -8.99 4.97
N GLU A 9 0.10 -9.91 5.93
CA GLU A 9 1.27 -10.74 6.23
C GLU A 9 1.46 -11.88 5.20
N GLN A 10 0.36 -12.31 4.58
CA GLN A 10 0.37 -13.36 3.56
C GLN A 10 -0.15 -12.80 2.24
N LEU A 11 0.77 -12.58 1.29
CA LEU A 11 0.42 -12.14 -0.06
C LEU A 11 -0.01 -13.29 -0.96
N TYR A 12 0.43 -14.53 -0.72
CA TYR A 12 0.01 -15.66 -1.56
C TYR A 12 -0.01 -16.99 -0.78
N PRO A 13 -1.08 -17.80 -0.90
CA PRO A 13 -2.39 -17.42 -1.47
C PRO A 13 -3.05 -16.34 -0.61
N LEU A 14 -3.86 -15.46 -1.22
CA LEU A 14 -4.58 -14.44 -0.46
C LEU A 14 -5.63 -15.10 0.46
N ASP A 15 -5.76 -14.64 1.69
CA ASP A 15 -6.82 -15.08 2.61
C ASP A 15 -7.99 -14.08 2.55
N ASP A 16 -8.88 -14.29 1.59
CA ASP A 16 -10.03 -13.42 1.35
C ASP A 16 -10.97 -13.32 2.55
N ILE A 17 -11.09 -14.39 3.33
CA ILE A 17 -11.97 -14.43 4.50
C ILE A 17 -11.39 -13.56 5.60
N ALA A 18 -10.11 -13.75 5.94
CA ALA A 18 -9.45 -12.95 6.96
C ALA A 18 -9.43 -11.44 6.59
N ILE A 19 -9.17 -11.12 5.32
CA ILE A 19 -9.16 -9.73 4.84
C ILE A 19 -10.54 -9.11 4.96
N LYS A 20 -11.60 -9.83 4.55
CA LYS A 20 -12.97 -9.34 4.64
C LYS A 20 -13.40 -9.11 6.08
N ASP A 21 -13.08 -10.04 6.98
CA ASP A 21 -13.41 -9.95 8.40
C ASP A 21 -12.67 -8.78 9.07
N GLU A 22 -11.42 -8.52 8.69
CA GLU A 22 -10.66 -7.36 9.20
C GLU A 22 -11.25 -6.04 8.70
N ILE A 23 -11.55 -5.94 7.41
CA ILE A 23 -12.15 -4.73 6.80
C ILE A 23 -13.52 -4.44 7.42
N ALA A 24 -14.31 -5.46 7.76
CA ALA A 24 -15.64 -5.31 8.34
C ALA A 24 -15.63 -4.59 9.70
N LYS A 25 -14.50 -4.60 10.44
CA LYS A 25 -14.34 -3.85 11.69
C LYS A 25 -14.37 -2.34 11.48
N TYR A 26 -14.13 -1.87 10.25
CA TYR A 26 -14.05 -0.47 9.88
C TYR A 26 -15.19 -0.06 8.94
N ALA A 27 -16.45 -0.32 9.34
CA ALA A 27 -17.63 -0.11 8.50
C ALA A 27 -17.84 1.33 8.00
N ASN A 28 -17.25 2.33 8.68
CA ASN A 28 -17.33 3.74 8.31
C ASN A 28 -16.15 4.20 7.41
N ALA A 29 -15.25 3.30 7.02
CA ALA A 29 -14.13 3.63 6.14
C ALA A 29 -14.64 4.07 4.77
N THR A 30 -14.25 5.26 4.33
CA THR A 30 -14.64 5.83 3.04
C THR A 30 -13.62 5.57 1.94
N GLN A 31 -12.40 5.19 2.31
CA GLN A 31 -11.30 4.98 1.38
C GLN A 31 -10.37 3.85 1.83
N TYR A 32 -9.90 3.09 0.85
CA TYR A 32 -8.92 2.03 1.03
C TYR A 32 -7.65 2.37 0.27
N VAL A 33 -6.53 2.38 0.97
CA VAL A 33 -5.21 2.72 0.43
C VAL A 33 -4.30 1.51 0.51
N TRP A 34 -3.65 1.18 -0.61
CA TRP A 34 -2.51 0.28 -0.61
C TRP A 34 -1.24 1.12 -0.55
N ALA A 35 -0.58 1.09 0.61
CA ALA A 35 0.69 1.78 0.82
C ALA A 35 1.83 0.77 0.71
N GLN A 36 2.85 1.08 -0.11
CA GLN A 36 4.05 0.26 -0.23
C GLN A 36 5.30 1.13 -0.42
N GLU A 37 6.46 0.62 0.01
CA GLU A 37 7.73 1.33 -0.16
C GLU A 37 8.34 1.10 -1.55
N GLU A 38 7.97 0.01 -2.22
CA GLU A 38 8.44 -0.31 -3.55
C GLU A 38 7.80 0.59 -4.61
N PRO A 39 8.52 0.92 -5.70
CA PRO A 39 7.95 1.62 -6.85
C PRO A 39 6.62 1.03 -7.34
N ALA A 40 5.75 1.84 -7.94
CA ALA A 40 4.42 1.40 -8.40
C ALA A 40 4.43 0.22 -9.39
N ASN A 41 5.51 0.04 -10.15
CA ASN A 41 5.70 -1.09 -11.07
C ASN A 41 6.34 -2.33 -10.41
N MET A 42 6.50 -2.31 -9.09
CA MET A 42 7.14 -3.33 -8.26
C MET A 42 6.29 -3.64 -7.03
N GLY A 43 6.79 -4.51 -6.15
CA GLY A 43 6.09 -4.94 -4.95
C GLY A 43 4.83 -5.72 -5.27
N ALA A 44 3.87 -5.70 -4.35
CA ALA A 44 2.64 -6.47 -4.47
C ALA A 44 1.52 -5.73 -5.22
N TRP A 45 1.70 -4.45 -5.57
CA TRP A 45 0.62 -3.61 -6.10
C TRP A 45 -0.18 -4.27 -7.23
N THR A 46 0.48 -4.79 -8.26
CA THR A 46 -0.20 -5.39 -9.41
C THR A 46 -0.99 -6.64 -9.04
N TYR A 47 -0.48 -7.44 -8.10
CA TYR A 47 -1.17 -8.60 -7.58
C TYR A 47 -2.37 -8.21 -6.71
N MET A 48 -2.20 -7.25 -5.81
CA MET A 48 -3.29 -6.74 -4.97
C MET A 48 -4.38 -6.06 -5.81
N LEU A 49 -4.01 -5.30 -6.84
CA LEU A 49 -4.96 -4.70 -7.78
C LEU A 49 -5.77 -5.75 -8.53
N TRP A 50 -5.18 -6.92 -8.80
CA TRP A 50 -5.85 -8.01 -9.48
C TRP A 50 -6.76 -8.83 -8.55
N GLN A 51 -6.32 -9.11 -7.33
CA GLN A 51 -7.01 -10.03 -6.42
C GLN A 51 -8.00 -9.37 -5.46
N MET A 52 -7.76 -8.11 -5.06
CA MET A 52 -8.58 -7.45 -4.05
C MET A 52 -9.94 -7.03 -4.61
N HIS A 53 -11.00 -7.27 -3.84
CA HIS A 53 -12.35 -6.83 -4.18
C HIS A 53 -12.58 -5.33 -3.95
N GLN A 54 -11.84 -4.73 -3.01
CA GLN A 54 -11.94 -3.31 -2.70
C GLN A 54 -11.21 -2.48 -3.75
N LYS A 55 -11.78 -1.31 -4.07
CA LYS A 55 -11.10 -0.32 -4.92
C LYS A 55 -9.97 0.33 -4.11
N LEU A 56 -8.75 -0.12 -4.37
CA LEU A 56 -7.55 0.40 -3.71
C LEU A 56 -7.01 1.64 -4.43
N THR A 57 -6.63 2.65 -3.66
CA THR A 57 -5.79 3.77 -4.13
C THR A 57 -4.34 3.45 -3.80
N LEU A 58 -3.45 3.44 -4.79
CA LEU A 58 -2.02 3.20 -4.56
C LEU A 58 -1.34 4.45 -4.00
N VAL A 59 -0.56 4.27 -2.94
CA VAL A 59 0.48 5.22 -2.50
C VAL A 59 1.81 4.50 -2.49
N SER A 60 2.71 4.95 -3.36
CA SER A 60 4.06 4.40 -3.51
C SER A 60 4.99 5.45 -4.13
N PRO A 61 6.31 5.18 -4.18
CA PRO A 61 7.21 5.88 -5.08
C PRO A 61 6.80 5.69 -6.55
N VAL A 62 7.25 6.64 -7.38
CA VAL A 62 7.04 6.58 -8.84
C VAL A 62 7.68 5.33 -9.45
N PRO A 63 7.14 4.79 -10.56
CA PRO A 63 7.76 3.69 -11.27
C PRO A 63 9.24 3.92 -11.57
N SER A 64 10.03 2.85 -11.44
CA SER A 64 11.49 2.90 -11.59
C SER A 64 12.00 1.60 -12.21
N ALA A 65 13.10 1.67 -12.97
CA ALA A 65 13.81 0.49 -13.44
C ALA A 65 14.64 -0.16 -12.33
N SER A 66 15.15 0.64 -11.39
CA SER A 66 15.88 0.18 -10.21
C SER A 66 14.92 -0.08 -9.04
N THR A 67 15.24 -1.05 -8.19
CA THR A 67 14.46 -1.36 -6.97
C THR A 67 14.52 -0.21 -5.96
N ALA A 68 15.67 0.46 -5.87
CA ALA A 68 15.88 1.59 -4.98
C ALA A 68 16.80 2.64 -5.59
N SER A 69 16.87 3.81 -4.95
CA SER A 69 17.90 4.82 -5.24
C SER A 69 19.27 4.30 -4.80
N GLY A 70 20.31 4.50 -5.61
CA GLY A 70 21.70 4.27 -5.20
C GLY A 70 22.23 5.27 -4.16
N SER A 71 21.52 6.39 -3.95
CA SER A 71 21.80 7.37 -2.90
C SER A 71 20.86 7.18 -1.71
N ASN A 72 21.45 7.02 -0.52
CA ASN A 72 20.73 6.89 0.75
C ASN A 72 19.86 8.13 1.05
N GLN A 73 20.38 9.34 0.83
CA GLN A 73 19.64 10.59 1.07
C GLN A 73 18.36 10.66 0.22
N VAL A 74 18.44 10.28 -1.06
CA VAL A 74 17.29 10.24 -1.96
C VAL A 74 16.30 9.16 -1.54
N ALA A 75 16.77 8.00 -1.08
CA ALA A 75 15.89 6.93 -0.58
C ALA A 75 15.10 7.38 0.66
N LEU A 76 15.76 8.01 1.64
CA LEU A 76 15.12 8.55 2.84
C LEU A 76 14.08 9.63 2.51
N GLN A 77 14.42 10.52 1.58
CA GLN A 77 13.48 11.56 1.15
C GLN A 77 12.23 10.96 0.50
N ARG A 78 12.39 9.98 -0.41
CA ARG A 78 11.26 9.28 -1.04
C ARG A 78 10.40 8.53 -0.04
N GLN A 79 11.02 7.89 0.95
CA GLN A 79 10.29 7.17 2.00
C GLN A 79 9.42 8.15 2.81
N ARG A 80 10.01 9.28 3.24
CA ARG A 80 9.27 10.32 3.97
C ARG A 80 8.09 10.85 3.15
N GLU A 81 8.33 11.24 1.90
CA GLU A 81 7.28 11.75 1.00
C GLU A 81 6.15 10.74 0.79
N THR A 82 6.50 9.45 0.68
CA THR A 82 5.50 8.39 0.50
C THR A 82 4.65 8.24 1.75
N ILE A 83 5.27 8.22 2.95
CA ILE A 83 4.56 8.14 4.23
C ILE A 83 3.63 9.36 4.40
N GLU A 84 4.12 10.57 4.15
CA GLU A 84 3.30 11.79 4.25
C GLU A 84 2.09 11.74 3.31
N ARG A 85 2.27 11.23 2.08
CA ARG A 85 1.18 11.05 1.11
C ARG A 85 0.13 10.04 1.54
N VAL A 86 0.48 9.03 2.33
CA VAL A 86 -0.51 8.05 2.86
C VAL A 86 -1.53 8.75 3.76
N PHE A 87 -1.07 9.70 4.58
CA PHE A 87 -1.91 10.38 5.57
C PHE A 87 -2.53 11.70 5.08
N SER A 88 -2.15 12.18 3.90
CA SER A 88 -2.69 13.41 3.30
C SER A 88 -3.87 13.18 2.36
N ILE A 89 -4.21 11.93 2.09
CA ILE A 89 -5.30 11.52 1.20
C ILE A 89 -6.66 11.77 1.85
#